data_AF-A0A2M7XG55-F1
#
_entry.id   AF-A0A2M7XG55-F1
#
_cell.length_a   1.000
_cell.length_b   1.000
_cell.length_c   1.000
_cell.angle_alpha   90.00
_cell.angle_beta   90.00
_cell.angle_gamma   90.00
#
_symmetry.space_group_name_H-M   'P 1'
#
loop_
_entity.id
_entity.type
_entity.pdbx_description
1 polymer ?
#
loop_
_entity_poly.entity_id
_entity_poly.type
_entity_poly.pdbx_seq_one_letter_code
_entity_poly.pdbx_strand_id
1 'polypeptide(L)'
;MENKEKTPTYIYYVESTEDNTVLYAINVRISPTVITWFDGTKERIMTIGEVIENNDNALIFKRDENEGGAIYKFSPLTLEIYDQKVKNRLVKPTSFETEEELIEALQSTLDNAW
;
A
#
# COMPACT_ATOMS: atom_id res chain seq x y z
N MET A 1 -29.02 11.06 8.85
CA MET A 1 -28.41 10.20 7.83
C MET A 1 -26.98 10.65 7.71
N GLU A 2 -26.06 9.87 8.26
CA GLU A 2 -24.64 10.20 8.30
C GLU A 2 -24.11 10.03 6.88
N ASN A 3 -23.89 11.13 6.17
CA ASN A 3 -23.08 11.12 4.95
C ASN A 3 -21.66 10.77 5.38
N LYS A 4 -21.37 9.46 5.45
CA LYS A 4 -19.99 8.98 5.45
C LYS A 4 -19.44 9.38 4.09
N GLU A 5 -18.75 10.52 4.05
CA GLU A 5 -17.83 10.81 2.95
C GLU A 5 -16.96 9.56 2.79
N LYS A 6 -17.18 8.82 1.69
CA LYS A 6 -16.31 7.72 1.30
C LYS A 6 -14.95 8.38 1.11
N THR A 7 -14.11 8.34 2.14
CA THR A 7 -12.70 8.71 2.00
C THR A 7 -12.19 7.83 0.85
N PRO A 8 -11.68 8.39 -0.25
CA PRO A 8 -11.17 7.56 -1.34
C PRO A 8 -10.15 6.63 -0.69
N THR A 9 -10.47 5.35 -0.69
CA THR A 9 -9.68 4.37 0.05
C THR A 9 -8.50 4.04 -0.86
N TYR A 10 -7.54 4.96 -0.89
CA TYR A 10 -6.37 4.89 -1.75
C TYR A 10 -5.59 3.62 -1.40
N ILE A 11 -5.48 2.72 -2.39
CA ILE A 11 -4.54 1.63 -2.36
C ILE A 11 -3.27 2.14 -3.01
N TYR A 12 -2.13 1.87 -2.37
CA TYR A 12 -0.83 2.26 -2.90
C TYR A 12 -0.15 1.05 -3.51
N TYR A 13 0.51 1.22 -4.65
CA TYR A 13 1.62 0.37 -5.04
C TYR A 13 2.84 0.71 -4.17
N VAL A 14 3.54 -0.31 -3.70
CA VAL A 14 4.67 -0.12 -2.78
C VAL A 14 5.95 -0.68 -3.39
N GLU A 15 6.97 0.16 -3.40
CA GLU A 15 8.35 -0.22 -3.75
C GLU A 15 9.22 -0.12 -2.50
N SER A 16 10.21 -1.01 -2.40
CA SER A 16 11.24 -0.94 -1.38
C SER A 16 12.61 -1.21 -1.99
N THR A 17 13.64 -0.55 -1.46
CA THR A 17 15.03 -0.81 -1.85
C THR A 17 15.53 -2.19 -1.39
N GLU A 18 14.91 -2.77 -0.37
CA GLU A 18 15.39 -4.01 0.28
C GLU A 18 14.29 -5.07 0.48
N ASP A 19 13.01 -4.68 0.49
CA ASP A 19 11.88 -5.61 0.62
C ASP A 19 11.20 -5.83 -0.74
N ASN A 20 11.64 -6.84 -1.48
CA ASN A 20 11.03 -7.21 -2.76
C ASN A 20 9.74 -8.03 -2.62
N THR A 21 9.24 -8.25 -1.40
CA THR A 21 7.99 -8.98 -1.16
C THR A 21 6.79 -8.05 -1.04
N VAL A 22 7.01 -6.77 -0.74
CA VAL A 22 5.95 -5.78 -0.70
C VAL A 22 5.45 -5.47 -2.12
N LEU A 23 4.12 -5.34 -2.25
CA LEU A 23 3.45 -5.14 -3.54
C LEU A 23 2.52 -3.93 -3.49
N TYR A 24 1.62 -3.92 -2.52
CA TYR A 24 0.65 -2.86 -2.36
C TYR A 24 0.37 -2.63 -0.87
N ALA A 25 -0.28 -1.51 -0.57
CA ALA A 25 -0.68 -1.15 0.76
C ALA A 25 -2.14 -0.71 0.80
N ILE A 26 -2.89 -1.35 1.68
CA ILE A 26 -4.29 -1.05 1.98
C ILE A 26 -4.36 -0.48 3.40
N ASN A 27 -5.29 0.46 3.62
CA ASN A 27 -5.57 1.04 4.94
C ASN A 27 -4.31 1.63 5.59
N VAL A 28 -3.58 2.44 4.80
CA VAL A 28 -2.38 3.13 5.25
C VAL A 28 -2.76 4.13 6.34
N ARG A 29 -2.15 3.98 7.51
CA ARG A 29 -2.31 4.86 8.66
C ARG A 29 -0.94 5.40 9.03
N ILE A 30 -0.84 6.73 9.12
CA ILE A 30 0.39 7.42 9.45
C ILE A 30 0.17 8.16 10.77
N SER A 31 1.04 7.88 11.72
CA SER A 31 1.22 8.65 12.94
C SER A 31 2.59 9.33 12.89
N PRO A 32 2.92 10.28 13.78
CA PRO A 32 4.12 11.11 13.64
C PRO A 32 5.44 10.36 13.43
N THR A 33 5.57 9.14 13.96
CA THR A 33 6.79 8.33 13.86
C THR A 33 6.56 6.91 13.35
N VAL A 34 5.32 6.52 13.07
CA VAL A 34 4.98 5.14 12.69
C VAL A 34 4.01 5.15 11.53
N ILE A 35 4.29 4.31 10.54
CA ILE A 35 3.37 3.99 9.45
C ILE A 35 2.94 2.53 9.53
N THR A 36 1.64 2.31 9.35
CA THR A 36 1.01 1.00 9.40
C THR A 36 0.16 0.77 8.16
N TRP A 37 0.21 -0.42 7.58
CA TRP A 37 -0.67 -0.81 6.46
C TRP A 37 -0.85 -2.32 6.38
N PHE A 38 -1.85 -2.79 5.63
CA PHE A 38 -1.99 -4.20 5.28
C PHE A 38 -1.43 -4.45 3.88
N ASP A 39 -0.57 -5.46 3.73
CA ASP A 39 0.13 -5.76 2.47
C ASP A 39 -0.56 -6.83 1.60
N GLY A 40 -1.77 -7.25 1.97
CA GLY A 40 -2.47 -8.39 1.37
C GLY A 40 -2.29 -9.70 2.13
N THR A 41 -1.31 -9.78 3.03
CA THR A 41 -1.04 -10.99 3.82
C THR A 41 -1.00 -10.73 5.33
N LYS A 42 -0.47 -9.58 5.75
CA LYS A 42 -0.33 -9.20 7.15
C LYS A 42 -0.33 -7.68 7.32
N GLU A 43 -0.55 -7.25 8.56
CA GLU A 43 -0.27 -5.87 8.94
C GLU A 43 1.24 -5.65 9.05
N ARG A 44 1.71 -4.57 8.43
CA ARG A 44 3.06 -4.06 8.53
C ARG A 44 3.04 -2.80 9.37
N ILE A 45 3.97 -2.74 10.32
CA ILE A 45 4.17 -1.60 11.20
C ILE A 45 5.65 -1.24 11.10
N MET A 46 5.95 0.01 10.81
CA MET A 46 7.33 0.49 10.67
C MET A 46 7.51 1.83 11.34
N THR A 47 8.67 2.01 11.98
CA THR A 47 9.12 3.31 12.45
C THR A 47 9.68 4.12 11.28
N ILE A 48 9.18 5.34 11.10
CA ILE A 48 9.67 6.30 10.11
C ILE A 48 10.91 6.98 10.68
N GLY A 49 12.06 6.79 10.03
CA GLY A 49 13.29 7.53 10.36
C GLY A 49 13.32 8.90 9.68
N GLU A 50 12.85 8.98 8.43
CA GLU A 50 12.83 10.20 7.64
C GLU A 50 11.69 10.16 6.62
N VAL A 51 10.98 11.28 6.44
CA VAL A 51 10.06 11.47 5.31
C VAL A 51 10.81 12.22 4.21
N ILE A 52 10.99 11.57 3.08
CA ILE A 52 11.72 12.11 1.92
C ILE A 52 10.77 12.92 1.03
N GLU A 53 9.55 12.41 0.82
CA GLU A 53 8.52 13.05 0.01
C GLU A 53 7.12 12.74 0.57
N ASN A 54 6.22 13.72 0.59
CA ASN A 54 4.83 13.52 0.95
C ASN A 54 3.96 14.54 0.20
N ASN A 55 3.34 14.11 -0.89
CA ASN A 55 2.41 14.89 -1.71
C ASN A 55 1.32 13.98 -2.29
N ASP A 56 0.42 14.57 -3.07
CA ASP A 56 -0.74 13.86 -3.65
C ASP A 56 -0.36 12.69 -4.58
N ASN A 57 0.87 12.66 -5.11
CA ASN A 57 1.32 11.64 -6.05
C ASN A 57 2.19 10.56 -5.39
N ALA A 58 2.82 10.86 -4.25
CA ALA A 58 3.71 9.92 -3.59
C ALA A 58 3.94 10.22 -2.12
N LEU A 59 4.10 9.14 -1.35
CA LEU A 59 4.73 9.14 -0.04
C LEU A 59 6.03 8.32 -0.14
N ILE A 60 7.16 8.95 0.14
CA ILE A 60 8.47 8.31 0.20
C ILE A 60 9.04 8.53 1.59
N PHE A 61 9.41 7.45 2.25
CA PHE A 61 10.03 7.51 3.57
C PHE A 61 11.15 6.51 3.69
N LYS A 62 12.10 6.82 4.56
CA LYS A 62 13.13 5.90 5.01
C LYS A 62 12.70 5.31 6.34
N ARG A 63 12.75 3.98 6.43
CA ARG A 63 12.55 3.25 7.69
C ARG A 63 13.67 3.62 8.67
N ASP A 64 13.39 3.60 9.96
CA ASP A 64 14.40 3.81 11.01
C ASP A 64 15.66 2.94 10.77
N GLU A 65 16.84 3.51 11.00
CA GLU A 65 18.13 2.84 10.76
C GLU A 65 18.32 1.61 11.65
N ASN A 66 17.78 1.62 12.87
CA ASN A 66 17.83 0.46 13.77
C ASN A 66 16.89 -0.66 13.33
N GLU A 67 15.97 -0.37 12.40
CA GLU A 67 15.06 -1.32 11.79
C GLU A 67 15.43 -1.69 10.33
N GLY A 68 16.63 -1.29 9.87
CA GLY A 68 17.19 -1.68 8.58
C GLY A 68 17.30 -0.55 7.55
N GLY A 69 16.75 0.64 7.80
CA GLY A 69 17.05 1.82 6.96
C GLY A 69 16.50 1.80 5.53
N ALA A 70 15.72 0.79 5.14
CA ALA A 70 15.19 0.65 3.79
C ALA A 70 14.30 1.85 3.40
N ILE A 71 14.38 2.26 2.14
CA ILE A 71 13.51 3.31 1.58
C ILE A 71 12.27 2.64 1.00
N TYR A 72 11.10 3.17 1.35
CA TYR A 72 9.82 2.78 0.81
C TYR A 72 9.19 3.91 0.02
N LYS A 73 8.59 3.57 -1.12
CA LYS A 73 7.83 4.48 -1.96
C LYS A 73 6.42 3.95 -2.16
N PHE A 74 5.45 4.77 -1.80
CA PHE A 74 4.03 4.53 -1.95
C PHE A 74 3.54 5.46 -3.05
N SER A 75 2.95 4.90 -4.11
CA SER A 75 2.33 5.65 -5.20
C SER A 75 0.92 5.12 -5.44
N PRO A 76 -0.04 5.95 -5.89
CA PRO A 76 -1.39 5.49 -6.20
C PRO A 76 -1.37 4.24 -7.08
N LEU A 77 -2.08 3.20 -6.66
CA LEU A 77 -2.22 1.98 -7.46
C LEU A 77 -3.26 2.23 -8.56
N THR A 78 -2.80 2.26 -9.80
CA THR A 78 -3.66 2.26 -10.99
C THR A 78 -3.82 0.84 -11.53
N LEU A 79 -4.83 0.62 -12.38
CA LEU A 79 -5.00 -0.67 -13.06
C LEU A 79 -3.77 -1.02 -13.91
N GLU A 80 -3.19 -0.03 -14.57
CA GLU A 80 -1.96 -0.19 -15.36
C GLU A 80 -0.78 -0.65 -14.49
N ILE A 81 -0.55 0.01 -13.35
CA ILE A 81 0.53 -0.37 -12.43
C ILE A 81 0.29 -1.78 -11.88
N TYR A 82 -0.96 -2.10 -11.53
CA TYR A 82 -1.31 -3.41 -11.05
C TYR A 82 -0.97 -4.50 -12.08
N ASP A 83 -1.43 -4.36 -13.32
CA ASP A 83 -1.21 -5.34 -14.38
C ASP A 83 0.27 -5.53 -14.71
N GLN A 84 1.05 -4.43 -14.72
CA GLN A 84 2.47 -4.47 -15.06
C GLN A 84 3.35 -4.95 -13.91
N LYS A 85 3.06 -4.56 -12.67
CA LYS A 85 4.00 -4.68 -11.54
C LYS A 85 3.53 -5.58 -10.39
N VAL A 86 2.23 -5.81 -10.23
CA VAL A 86 1.66 -6.51 -9.06
C VAL A 86 1.10 -7.87 -9.43
N LYS A 87 0.22 -7.93 -10.44
CA LYS A 87 -0.61 -9.09 -10.80
C LYS A 87 0.15 -10.41 -10.82
N ASN A 88 1.26 -10.48 -11.56
CA ASN A 88 2.03 -11.71 -11.75
C ASN A 88 2.89 -12.10 -10.53
N ARG A 89 2.95 -11.26 -9.50
CA ARG A 89 3.62 -11.54 -8.22
C ARG A 89 2.65 -12.05 -7.16
N LEU A 90 1.34 -12.05 -7.43
CA LEU A 90 0.33 -12.60 -6.54
C LEU A 90 0.26 -14.12 -6.66
N VAL A 91 -0.11 -14.78 -5.56
CA VAL A 91 -0.35 -16.24 -5.53
C VAL A 91 -1.47 -16.65 -6.50
N LYS A 92 -2.50 -15.80 -6.63
CA LYS A 92 -3.60 -15.96 -7.58
C LYS A 92 -3.75 -14.68 -8.40
N PRO A 93 -3.07 -14.61 -9.57
CA PRO A 93 -3.20 -13.47 -10.46
C PRO A 93 -4.63 -13.35 -10.99
N THR A 94 -5.23 -12.16 -10.85
CA THR A 94 -6.57 -11.83 -11.37
C THR A 94 -6.48 -10.62 -12.27
N SER A 95 -7.23 -10.64 -13.37
CA SER A 95 -7.46 -9.48 -14.24
C SER A 95 -8.70 -8.73 -13.79
N PHE A 96 -8.67 -7.41 -13.92
CA PHE A 96 -9.83 -6.54 -13.68
C PHE A 96 -10.03 -5.66 -14.91
N GLU A 97 -11.27 -5.31 -15.21
CA GLU A 97 -11.59 -4.43 -16.34
C GLU A 97 -11.54 -2.96 -15.92
N THR A 98 -11.73 -2.68 -14.62
CA THR A 98 -11.76 -1.31 -14.07
C THR A 98 -10.93 -1.19 -12.79
N GLU A 99 -10.52 0.05 -12.47
CA GLU A 99 -9.86 0.35 -11.20
C GLU A 99 -10.78 0.15 -9.99
N GLU A 100 -12.08 0.37 -10.15
CA GLU A 100 -13.07 0.14 -9.07
C GLU A 100 -13.11 -1.34 -8.69
N GLU A 101 -13.23 -2.25 -9.67
CA GLU A 101 -13.19 -3.70 -9.44
C GLU A 101 -11.88 -4.14 -8.76
N LEU A 102 -10.74 -3.59 -9.22
CA LEU A 102 -9.44 -3.85 -8.62
C LEU A 102 -9.41 -3.41 -7.15
N ILE A 103 -9.86 -2.20 -6.86
CA ILE A 103 -9.84 -1.62 -5.51
C ILE A 103 -10.75 -2.42 -4.58
N GLU A 104 -11.97 -2.75 -5.01
CA GLU A 104 -12.92 -3.56 -4.23
C GLU A 104 -12.35 -4.96 -3.94
N ALA A 105 -11.77 -5.62 -4.96
CA ALA A 105 -11.20 -6.94 -4.80
C ALA A 105 -10.02 -6.94 -3.81
N LEU A 106 -9.11 -5.96 -3.92
CA LEU A 106 -7.99 -5.85 -2.98
C LEU A 106 -8.47 -5.51 -1.58
N GLN A 107 -9.43 -4.61 -1.41
CA GLN A 107 -9.99 -4.28 -0.09
C GLN A 107 -10.66 -5.48 0.59
N SER A 108 -11.34 -6.33 -0.17
CA SER A 108 -11.95 -7.55 0.36
C SER A 108 -10.93 -8.51 1.01
N THR A 109 -9.63 -8.35 0.72
CA THR A 109 -8.58 -9.11 1.40
C THR A 109 -8.44 -8.75 2.88
N LEU A 110 -8.83 -7.53 3.28
CA LEU A 110 -8.89 -7.14 4.70
C LEU A 110 -9.95 -7.94 5.46
N ASP A 111 -11.11 -8.14 4.84
CA ASP A 111 -12.25 -8.82 5.47
C ASP A 111 -11.99 -10.33 5.64
N ASN A 112 -11.15 -10.91 4.78
CA ASN A 112 -10.79 -12.33 4.80
C ASN A 112 -9.54 -12.64 5.63
N ALA A 113 -8.88 -11.62 6.19
CA ALA A 113 -7.66 -11.78 6.98
C ALA A 113 -7.92 -12.09 8.47
N TRP A 114 -9.20 -12.19 8.89
CA TRP A 114 -9.63 -12.36 10.28
C TRP A 114 -10.65 -13.49 10.44
#